data_AF-Q2NES9-F1
#
_entry.id   AF-Q2NES9-F1
#
_cell.length_a   1.000
_cell.length_b   1.000
_cell.length_c   1.000
_cell.angle_alpha   90.00
_cell.angle_beta   90.00
_cell.angle_gamma   90.00
#
_symmetry.space_group_name_H-M   'P 1'
#
loop_
_entity.id
_entity.type
_entity.pdbx_description
1 polymer ?
#
loop_
_entity_poly.entity_id
_entity_poly.type
_entity_poly.pdbx_seq_one_letter_code
_entity_poly.pdbx_strand_id
1 'polypeptide(L)'
;MAKARRRVRDTWKEKIWYEILAPQEFDDASLGTSPAREPEMLVGRKIETSMREITGDFSRQYVKLFFEVDHVSGEVAHTVFTGHKVTTDYVRSMIRRGTSRIDTITDATTKDGKKINVHMLAITVKRAKSSQQKLIRETMQNMIIESAAEKTTEELVKEIISGKFASSIYHEAKKIYPLKKVETIKSRILN
;
A
#
# COMPACT_ATOMS: atom_id res chain seq x y z
N MET A 1 28.17 13.94 51.42
CA MET A 1 26.73 13.57 51.41
C MET A 1 26.39 12.97 50.06
N ALA A 2 26.08 11.67 50.01
CA ALA A 2 25.69 11.02 48.76
C ALA A 2 24.34 11.58 48.28
N LYS A 3 24.32 12.14 47.07
CA LYS A 3 23.11 12.69 46.44
C LYS A 3 22.09 11.56 46.34
N ALA A 4 20.98 11.65 47.08
CA ALA A 4 19.92 10.63 47.05
C ALA A 4 19.52 10.35 45.60
N ARG A 5 19.73 9.11 45.14
CA ARG A 5 19.42 8.70 43.77
C ARG A 5 17.90 8.76 43.64
N ARG A 6 17.40 9.77 42.94
CA ARG A 6 15.97 10.02 42.71
C ARG A 6 15.32 8.71 42.26
N ARG A 7 14.29 8.25 42.97
CA ARG A 7 13.56 7.01 42.65
C ARG A 7 13.08 7.11 41.21
N VAL A 8 13.64 6.28 40.33
CA VAL A 8 13.28 6.28 38.91
C VAL A 8 11.81 5.87 38.83
N ARG A 9 10.95 6.79 38.38
CA ARG A 9 9.52 6.56 38.22
C ARG A 9 9.32 5.64 37.02
N ASP A 10 8.57 4.57 37.22
CA ASP A 10 8.27 3.60 36.17
C ASP A 10 7.26 4.22 35.19
N THR A 11 7.78 4.65 34.04
CA THR A 11 7.02 5.31 32.98
C THR A 11 6.10 4.38 32.22
N TRP A 12 6.23 3.06 32.39
CA TRP A 12 5.41 2.08 31.68
C TRP A 12 4.01 1.95 32.28
N LYS A 13 3.89 2.09 33.60
CA LYS A 13 2.60 2.03 34.34
C LYS A 13 1.62 3.13 33.97
N GLU A 14 2.09 4.19 33.34
CA GLU A 14 1.29 5.33 32.90
C GLU A 14 0.73 5.15 31.49
N LYS A 15 1.13 4.10 30.78
CA LYS A 15 0.67 3.87 29.41
C LYS A 15 -0.62 3.06 29.44
N ILE A 16 -1.57 3.52 28.64
CA ILE A 16 -2.80 2.80 28.33
C ILE A 16 -2.59 2.14 26.97
N TRP A 17 -3.13 0.93 26.81
CA TRP A 17 -3.09 0.21 25.55
C TRP A 17 -4.33 0.56 24.74
N TYR A 18 -4.12 0.98 23.51
CA TYR A 18 -5.19 1.31 22.58
C TYR A 18 -5.24 0.25 21.49
N GLU A 19 -6.45 -0.19 21.15
CA GLU A 19 -6.69 -1.04 20.00
C GLU A 19 -6.72 -0.19 18.73
N ILE A 20 -6.06 -0.64 17.68
CA ILE A 20 -6.01 0.08 16.41
C ILE A 20 -6.85 -0.67 15.39
N LEU A 21 -7.84 0.01 14.83
CA LEU A 21 -8.72 -0.55 13.81
C LEU A 21 -8.37 -0.01 12.43
N ALA A 22 -8.45 -0.91 11.45
CA ALA A 22 -8.39 -0.55 10.04
C ALA A 22 -9.60 0.32 9.64
N PRO A 23 -9.52 1.05 8.53
CA PRO A 23 -10.68 1.74 7.99
C PRO A 23 -11.79 0.75 7.57
N GLN A 24 -13.00 1.26 7.40
CA GLN A 24 -14.16 0.48 6.96
C GLN A 24 -13.94 -0.25 5.63
N GLU A 25 -13.04 0.24 4.76
CA GLU A 25 -12.69 -0.45 3.51
C GLU A 25 -12.06 -1.84 3.72
N PHE A 26 -11.57 -2.11 4.92
CA PHE A 26 -10.91 -3.33 5.37
C PHE A 26 -11.67 -4.03 6.51
N ASP A 27 -12.99 -3.85 6.56
CA ASP A 27 -13.89 -4.52 7.51
C ASP A 27 -13.55 -4.27 9.00
N ASP A 28 -13.04 -3.07 9.31
CA ASP A 28 -12.63 -2.66 10.67
C ASP A 28 -11.70 -3.68 11.36
N ALA A 29 -10.86 -4.36 10.57
CA ALA A 29 -9.95 -5.38 11.07
C ALA A 29 -9.01 -4.81 12.15
N SER A 30 -8.80 -5.57 13.21
CA SER A 30 -7.86 -5.20 14.28
C SER A 30 -6.43 -5.28 13.76
N LEU A 31 -5.75 -4.14 13.72
CA LEU A 31 -4.36 -3.98 13.27
C LEU A 31 -3.34 -4.20 14.42
N GLY A 32 -3.84 -4.50 15.61
CA GLY A 32 -3.06 -4.71 16.82
C GLY A 32 -3.26 -3.60 17.85
N THR A 33 -2.32 -3.49 18.79
CA THR A 33 -2.41 -2.55 19.90
C THR A 33 -1.17 -1.68 19.99
N SER A 34 -1.34 -0.44 20.44
CA SER A 34 -0.23 0.49 20.66
C SER A 34 -0.37 1.17 22.02
N PRO A 35 0.69 1.16 22.85
CA PRO A 35 0.65 1.85 24.12
C PRO A 35 0.92 3.35 23.94
N ALA A 36 0.13 4.17 24.60
CA ALA A 36 0.31 5.62 24.67
C ALA A 36 -0.09 6.17 26.04
N ARG A 37 0.52 7.29 26.43
CA ARG A 37 0.13 7.99 27.66
C ARG A 37 -1.11 8.84 27.44
N GLU A 38 -1.09 9.59 26.35
CA GLU A 38 -2.18 10.46 25.92
C GLU A 38 -2.64 10.01 24.52
N PRO A 39 -3.95 10.08 24.22
CA PRO A 39 -4.49 9.73 22.92
C PRO A 39 -3.85 10.50 21.75
N GLU A 40 -3.50 11.76 21.97
CA GLU A 40 -2.88 12.63 20.96
C GLU A 40 -1.51 12.09 20.49
N MET A 41 -0.81 11.31 21.32
CA MET A 41 0.47 10.70 20.94
C MET A 41 0.33 9.50 19.98
N LEU A 42 -0.89 9.02 19.74
CA LEU A 42 -1.16 7.97 18.75
C LEU A 42 -1.41 8.55 17.36
N VAL A 43 -2.00 9.74 17.28
CA VAL A 43 -2.32 10.40 16.01
C VAL A 43 -1.03 10.60 15.20
N GLY A 44 -1.08 10.24 13.91
CA GLY A 44 0.06 10.27 12.99
C GLY A 44 1.02 9.08 13.09
N ARG A 45 0.79 8.10 13.99
CA ARG A 45 1.58 6.85 13.99
C ARG A 45 1.26 6.04 12.75
N LYS A 46 2.31 5.54 12.10
CA LYS A 46 2.23 4.66 10.94
C LYS A 46 2.32 3.21 11.36
N ILE A 47 1.37 2.42 10.90
CA ILE A 47 1.26 1.00 11.18
C ILE A 47 1.43 0.24 9.88
N GLU A 48 2.24 -0.80 9.93
CA GLU A 48 2.46 -1.71 8.83
C GLU A 48 1.83 -3.05 9.18
N THR A 49 1.02 -3.59 8.28
CA THR A 49 0.44 -4.94 8.40
C THR A 49 0.56 -5.67 7.06
N SER A 50 0.50 -7.00 7.10
CA SER A 50 0.42 -7.82 5.91
C SER A 50 -1.03 -8.04 5.49
N MET A 51 -1.30 -8.12 4.19
CA MET A 51 -2.64 -8.49 3.68
C MET A 51 -3.14 -9.82 4.27
N ARG A 52 -2.22 -10.75 4.58
CA ARG A 52 -2.52 -12.02 5.24
C ARG A 52 -3.21 -11.83 6.59
N GLU A 53 -2.84 -10.82 7.36
CA GLU A 53 -3.41 -10.59 8.70
C GLU A 53 -4.85 -10.10 8.60
N ILE A 54 -5.17 -9.33 7.55
CA ILE A 54 -6.52 -8.78 7.32
C ILE A 54 -7.45 -9.82 6.68
N THR A 55 -7.02 -10.52 5.62
CA THR A 55 -7.90 -11.44 4.87
C THR A 55 -7.72 -12.92 5.18
N GLY A 56 -6.64 -13.30 5.88
CA GLY A 56 -6.30 -14.71 6.11
C GLY A 56 -5.71 -15.43 4.88
N ASP A 57 -5.61 -14.77 3.73
CA ASP A 57 -5.06 -15.38 2.50
C ASP A 57 -3.53 -15.37 2.49
N PHE A 58 -2.94 -16.56 2.54
CA PHE A 58 -1.49 -16.76 2.50
C PHE A 58 -0.86 -16.41 1.15
N SER A 59 -1.62 -16.47 0.05
CA SER A 59 -1.10 -16.24 -1.29
C SER A 59 -0.63 -14.78 -1.48
N ARG A 60 -1.20 -13.86 -0.71
CA ARG A 60 -0.95 -12.41 -0.78
C ARG A 60 -0.12 -11.87 0.37
N GLN A 61 0.61 -12.72 1.10
CA GLN A 61 1.45 -12.30 2.22
C GLN A 61 2.51 -11.25 1.81
N TYR A 62 2.93 -11.24 0.54
CA TYR A 62 3.89 -10.27 0.00
C TYR A 62 3.34 -8.84 -0.11
N VAL A 63 2.03 -8.63 0.07
CA VAL A 63 1.43 -7.29 0.05
C VAL A 63 1.44 -6.74 1.47
N LYS A 64 2.13 -5.62 1.64
CA LYS A 64 2.18 -4.84 2.89
C LYS A 64 1.31 -3.60 2.75
N LEU A 65 0.50 -3.33 3.75
CA LEU A 65 -0.40 -2.20 3.83
C LEU A 65 0.10 -1.24 4.90
N PHE A 66 -0.04 0.06 4.62
CA PHE A 66 0.35 1.13 5.52
C PHE A 66 -0.87 1.95 5.90
N PHE A 67 -1.05 2.09 7.20
CA PHE A 67 -2.13 2.85 7.81
C PHE A 67 -1.54 3.96 8.68
N GLU A 68 -2.25 5.05 8.82
CA GLU A 68 -1.90 6.16 9.70
C GLU A 68 -3.07 6.43 10.65
N VAL A 69 -2.79 6.56 11.94
CA VAL A 69 -3.82 6.87 12.93
C VAL A 69 -4.30 8.30 12.72
N ASP A 70 -5.60 8.47 12.48
CA ASP A 70 -6.24 9.76 12.24
C ASP A 70 -6.79 10.34 13.54
N HIS A 71 -7.61 9.57 14.26
CA HIS A 71 -8.20 9.99 15.54
C HIS A 71 -8.38 8.81 16.49
N VAL A 72 -8.55 9.12 17.77
CA VAL A 72 -8.77 8.15 18.84
C VAL A 72 -10.12 8.43 19.48
N SER A 73 -10.97 7.40 19.55
CA SER A 73 -12.27 7.40 20.20
C SER A 73 -12.24 6.45 21.39
N GLY A 74 -12.18 7.00 22.61
CA GLY A 74 -12.01 6.20 23.82
C GLY A 74 -10.68 5.44 23.82
N GLU A 75 -10.74 4.11 23.87
CA GLU A 75 -9.56 3.22 23.83
C GLU A 75 -9.29 2.67 22.42
N VAL A 76 -10.00 3.16 21.41
CA VAL A 76 -9.90 2.70 20.01
C VAL A 76 -9.31 3.80 19.14
N ALA A 77 -8.26 3.46 18.40
CA ALA A 77 -7.61 4.33 17.42
C ALA A 77 -8.09 3.96 16.00
N HIS A 78 -8.72 4.92 15.32
CA HIS A 78 -9.15 4.78 13.93
C HIS A 78 -8.02 5.21 12.99
N THR A 79 -7.83 4.45 11.93
CA THR A 79 -6.79 4.70 10.95
C THR A 79 -7.34 5.06 9.59
N VAL A 80 -6.49 5.69 8.78
CA VAL A 80 -6.71 5.97 7.36
C VAL A 80 -5.65 5.24 6.55
N PHE A 81 -6.05 4.68 5.41
CA PHE A 81 -5.12 4.06 4.49
C PHE A 81 -4.14 5.10 3.92
N THR A 82 -2.84 4.86 4.04
CA THR A 82 -1.80 5.74 3.49
C THR A 82 -1.25 5.21 2.15
N GLY A 83 -1.19 3.88 2.02
CA GLY A 83 -0.63 3.25 0.83
C GLY A 83 -0.35 1.75 0.99
N HIS A 84 0.07 1.12 -0.10
CA HIS A 84 0.53 -0.26 -0.09
C HIS A 84 1.92 -0.37 -0.69
N LYS A 85 2.62 -1.46 -0.37
CA LYS A 85 3.88 -1.83 -1.00
C LYS A 85 4.00 -3.34 -1.07
N VAL A 86 4.52 -3.82 -2.18
CA VAL A 86 4.91 -5.22 -2.34
C VAL A 86 6.32 -5.46 -1.78
N THR A 87 6.54 -6.62 -1.16
CA THR A 87 7.86 -6.96 -0.60
C THR A 87 8.94 -7.03 -1.68
N THR A 88 10.17 -6.66 -1.30
CA THR A 88 11.29 -6.58 -2.23
C THR A 88 11.73 -7.94 -2.75
N ASP A 89 11.62 -8.99 -1.93
CA ASP A 89 11.88 -10.39 -2.29
C ASP A 89 10.93 -10.85 -3.40
N TYR A 90 9.63 -10.56 -3.29
CA TYR A 90 8.66 -10.89 -4.33
C TYR A 90 9.00 -10.22 -5.65
N VAL A 91 9.28 -8.91 -5.65
CA VAL A 91 9.68 -8.17 -6.88
C VAL A 91 10.95 -8.78 -7.50
N ARG A 92 11.96 -9.08 -6.68
CA ARG A 92 13.23 -9.69 -7.13
C ARG A 92 13.01 -11.09 -7.71
N SER A 93 12.07 -11.86 -7.17
CA SER A 93 11.76 -13.22 -7.64
C SER A 93 11.15 -13.26 -9.06
N MET A 94 10.41 -12.20 -9.42
CA MET A 94 9.75 -12.13 -10.73
C MET A 94 10.72 -11.76 -11.86
N ILE A 95 11.68 -10.89 -11.57
CA ILE A 95 12.64 -10.36 -12.54
C ILE A 95 13.71 -11.41 -12.83
N ARG A 96 13.85 -11.81 -14.10
CA ARG A 96 14.87 -12.77 -14.55
C ARG A 96 15.71 -12.21 -15.69
N ARG A 97 16.94 -12.74 -15.83
CA ARG A 97 17.79 -12.43 -16.99
C ARG A 97 17.07 -12.82 -18.30
N GLY A 98 17.26 -12.01 -19.35
CA GLY A 98 16.61 -12.21 -20.65
C GLY A 98 15.18 -11.67 -20.77
N THR A 99 14.65 -11.05 -19.70
CA THR A 99 13.35 -10.35 -19.70
C THR A 99 13.55 -8.83 -19.65
N SER A 100 12.52 -8.07 -20.02
CA SER A 100 12.47 -6.60 -19.82
C SER A 100 11.60 -6.28 -18.61
N ARG A 101 12.11 -5.39 -17.75
CA ARG A 101 11.38 -4.76 -16.65
C ARG A 101 10.87 -3.40 -17.13
N ILE A 102 9.56 -3.18 -17.09
CA ILE A 102 8.93 -1.93 -17.50
C ILE A 102 8.20 -1.35 -16.29
N ASP A 103 8.71 -0.25 -15.76
CA ASP A 103 8.10 0.49 -14.66
C ASP A 103 7.34 1.72 -15.19
N THR A 104 6.21 2.00 -14.55
CA THR A 104 5.40 3.21 -14.73
C THR A 104 5.08 3.78 -13.36
N ILE A 105 5.43 5.05 -13.13
CA ILE A 105 5.09 5.80 -11.91
C ILE A 105 4.23 6.97 -12.36
N THR A 106 3.00 7.04 -11.87
CA THR A 106 2.03 8.02 -12.33
C THR A 106 1.28 8.59 -11.14
N ASP A 107 1.23 9.92 -11.10
CA ASP A 107 0.34 10.66 -10.22
C ASP A 107 -1.00 10.83 -10.92
N ALA A 108 -2.08 10.48 -10.24
CA ALA A 108 -3.44 10.63 -10.76
C ALA A 108 -4.33 11.27 -9.69
N THR A 109 -5.35 11.99 -10.15
CA THR A 109 -6.37 12.58 -9.27
C THR A 109 -7.62 11.73 -9.36
N THR A 110 -8.10 11.27 -8.21
CA THR A 110 -9.33 10.48 -8.12
C THR A 110 -10.57 11.35 -8.31
N LYS A 111 -11.71 10.71 -8.53
CA LYS A 111 -13.01 11.39 -8.59
C LYS A 111 -13.30 12.28 -7.36
N ASP A 112 -12.82 11.87 -6.19
CA ASP A 112 -13.01 12.59 -4.93
C ASP A 112 -12.00 13.73 -4.71
N GLY A 113 -11.16 14.02 -5.71
CA GLY A 113 -10.15 15.07 -5.66
C GLY A 113 -8.86 14.70 -4.91
N LYS A 114 -8.75 13.48 -4.37
CA LYS A 114 -7.51 13.00 -3.73
C LYS A 114 -6.46 12.63 -4.78
N LYS A 115 -5.21 13.02 -4.55
CA LYS A 115 -4.07 12.66 -5.41
C LYS A 115 -3.46 11.34 -4.96
N ILE A 116 -3.17 10.46 -5.90
CA ILE A 116 -2.58 9.14 -5.64
C ILE A 116 -1.40 8.93 -6.58
N ASN A 117 -0.27 8.52 -6.01
CA ASN A 117 0.87 8.01 -6.76
C ASN A 117 0.76 6.49 -6.88
N VAL A 118 0.74 5.97 -8.11
CA VAL A 118 0.72 4.54 -8.39
C VAL A 118 1.99 4.15 -9.14
N HIS A 119 2.70 3.17 -8.60
CA HIS A 119 3.85 2.53 -9.23
C HIS A 119 3.46 1.13 -9.69
N MET A 120 3.47 0.94 -11.00
CA MET A 120 3.23 -0.33 -11.65
C MET A 120 4.47 -0.93 -12.28
N LEU A 121 4.46 -2.26 -12.35
CA LEU A 121 5.51 -3.05 -12.96
C LEU A 121 4.92 -4.05 -13.95
N ALA A 122 5.41 -4.03 -15.18
CA ALA A 122 5.19 -5.08 -16.16
C ALA A 122 6.51 -5.81 -16.46
N ILE A 123 6.43 -7.14 -16.54
CA ILE A 123 7.56 -8.00 -16.87
C ILE A 123 7.22 -8.78 -18.13
N THR A 124 8.09 -8.68 -19.13
CA THR A 124 7.92 -9.34 -20.42
C THR A 124 8.42 -10.79 -20.39
N VAL A 125 7.93 -11.64 -21.30
CA VAL A 125 8.41 -13.05 -21.39
C VAL A 125 9.85 -13.11 -21.91
N LYS A 126 10.19 -12.24 -22.86
CA LYS A 126 11.54 -12.08 -23.45
C LYS A 126 11.87 -10.60 -23.57
N ARG A 127 13.12 -10.28 -23.91
CA ARG A 127 13.57 -8.90 -24.09
C ARG A 127 12.76 -8.19 -25.18
N ALA A 128 12.01 -7.16 -24.79
CA ALA A 128 11.20 -6.34 -25.68
C ALA A 128 12.02 -5.19 -26.28
N LYS A 129 11.67 -4.73 -27.49
CA LYS A 129 12.29 -3.56 -28.12
C LYS A 129 11.93 -2.28 -27.35
N SER A 130 12.78 -1.25 -27.43
CA SER A 130 12.55 0.02 -26.73
C SER A 130 11.22 0.69 -27.11
N SER A 131 10.80 0.60 -28.37
CA SER A 131 9.51 1.12 -28.83
C SER A 131 8.33 0.40 -28.18
N GLN A 132 8.38 -0.93 -28.07
CA GLN A 132 7.36 -1.73 -27.40
C GLN A 132 7.31 -1.43 -25.90
N GLN A 133 8.46 -1.26 -25.24
CA GLN A 133 8.53 -0.88 -23.84
C GLN A 133 7.92 0.50 -23.58
N LYS A 134 8.16 1.46 -24.49
CA LYS A 134 7.56 2.79 -24.42
C LYS A 134 6.04 2.72 -24.56
N LEU A 135 5.54 2.00 -25.56
CA LEU A 135 4.10 1.85 -25.78
C LEU A 135 3.40 1.20 -24.59
N ILE A 136 3.97 0.13 -24.02
CA ILE A 136 3.42 -0.51 -22.81
C ILE A 136 3.39 0.47 -21.63
N ARG A 137 4.42 1.31 -21.47
CA ARG A 137 4.47 2.32 -20.41
C ARG A 137 3.35 3.36 -20.56
N GLU A 138 3.14 3.84 -21.78
CA GLU A 138 2.07 4.80 -22.11
C GLU A 138 0.69 4.18 -21.88
N THR A 139 0.47 2.93 -22.29
CA THR A 139 -0.79 2.20 -22.01
C THR A 139 -1.06 2.08 -20.51
N MET A 140 -0.06 1.69 -19.72
CA MET A 140 -0.19 1.63 -18.26
C MET A 140 -0.54 3.00 -17.67
N GLN A 141 0.14 4.05 -18.12
CA GLN A 141 -0.08 5.42 -17.63
C GLN A 141 -1.50 5.90 -17.93
N ASN A 142 -1.99 5.70 -19.16
CA ASN A 142 -3.34 6.12 -19.55
C ASN A 142 -4.40 5.37 -18.74
N MET A 143 -4.27 4.06 -18.57
CA MET A 143 -5.22 3.27 -17.78
C MET A 143 -5.24 3.67 -16.29
N ILE A 144 -4.10 4.10 -15.73
CA ILE A 144 -4.05 4.65 -14.36
C ILE A 144 -4.83 5.96 -14.28
N ILE A 145 -4.63 6.87 -15.23
CA ILE A 145 -5.29 8.18 -15.24
C ILE A 145 -6.80 8.04 -15.46
N GLU A 146 -7.21 7.21 -16.43
CA GLU A 146 -8.62 6.93 -16.73
C GLU A 146 -9.33 6.29 -15.53
N SER A 147 -8.76 5.22 -14.97
CA SER A 147 -9.37 4.53 -13.84
C SER A 147 -9.42 5.38 -12.57
N ALA A 148 -8.48 6.30 -12.38
CA ALA A 148 -8.52 7.24 -11.26
C ALA A 148 -9.61 8.29 -11.47
N ALA A 149 -9.78 8.82 -12.68
CA ALA A 149 -10.82 9.81 -12.96
C ALA A 149 -12.25 9.26 -12.78
N GLU A 150 -12.44 7.97 -13.06
CA GLU A 150 -13.76 7.32 -12.96
C GLU A 150 -14.15 6.91 -11.53
N LYS A 151 -13.17 6.49 -10.72
CA LYS A 151 -13.40 5.80 -9.43
C LYS A 151 -13.09 6.66 -8.22
N THR A 152 -13.75 6.35 -7.12
CA THR A 152 -13.41 6.92 -5.81
C THR A 152 -12.09 6.34 -5.31
N THR A 153 -11.48 7.01 -4.33
CA THR A 153 -10.22 6.54 -3.74
C THR A 153 -10.36 5.15 -3.12
N GLU A 154 -11.48 4.89 -2.44
CA GLU A 154 -11.76 3.63 -1.77
C GLU A 154 -11.91 2.48 -2.79
N GLU A 155 -12.68 2.71 -3.86
CA GLU A 155 -12.87 1.74 -4.95
C GLU A 155 -11.54 1.40 -5.63
N LEU A 156 -10.74 2.42 -5.95
CA LEU A 156 -9.46 2.24 -6.61
C LEU A 156 -8.48 1.46 -5.71
N VAL A 157 -8.44 1.75 -4.41
CA VAL A 157 -7.60 1.03 -3.45
C VAL A 157 -8.01 -0.45 -3.36
N LYS A 158 -9.32 -0.74 -3.28
CA LYS A 158 -9.83 -2.12 -3.29
C LYS A 158 -9.45 -2.87 -4.57
N GLU A 159 -9.54 -2.23 -5.73
CA GLU A 159 -9.14 -2.85 -7.01
C GLU A 159 -7.63 -3.11 -7.12
N ILE A 160 -6.82 -2.18 -6.61
CA ILE A 160 -5.36 -2.31 -6.58
C ILE A 160 -4.97 -3.49 -5.67
N ILE A 161 -5.51 -3.55 -4.46
CA ILE A 161 -5.18 -4.60 -3.48
C ILE A 161 -5.70 -5.97 -3.92
N SER A 162 -6.89 -6.01 -4.52
CA SER A 162 -7.44 -7.25 -5.09
C SER A 162 -6.69 -7.74 -6.33
N GLY A 163 -5.87 -6.89 -6.97
CA GLY A 163 -5.09 -7.22 -8.17
C GLY A 163 -5.92 -7.20 -9.46
N LYS A 164 -7.20 -6.82 -9.39
CA LYS A 164 -8.06 -6.64 -10.57
C LYS A 164 -7.48 -5.60 -11.52
N PHE A 165 -6.97 -4.51 -10.97
CA PHE A 165 -6.36 -3.43 -11.76
C PHE A 165 -5.15 -3.90 -12.57
N ALA A 166 -4.25 -4.67 -11.94
CA ALA A 166 -3.10 -5.27 -12.61
C ALA A 166 -3.51 -6.28 -13.70
N SER A 167 -4.59 -7.04 -13.46
CA SER A 167 -5.16 -7.97 -14.44
C SER A 167 -5.72 -7.25 -15.67
N SER A 168 -6.46 -6.16 -15.49
CA SER A 168 -6.99 -5.36 -16.61
C SER A 168 -5.86 -4.83 -17.49
N ILE A 169 -4.81 -4.29 -16.86
CA ILE A 169 -3.63 -3.79 -17.57
C ILE A 169 -2.88 -4.91 -18.29
N TYR A 170 -2.78 -6.10 -17.69
CA TYR A 170 -2.19 -7.26 -18.34
C TYR A 170 -2.90 -7.61 -19.65
N HIS A 171 -4.23 -7.60 -19.67
CA HIS A 171 -5.00 -7.94 -20.86
C HIS A 171 -4.80 -6.92 -22.00
N GLU A 172 -4.70 -5.64 -21.66
CA GLU A 172 -4.49 -4.60 -22.67
C GLU A 172 -3.05 -4.59 -23.19
N ALA A 173 -2.07 -4.63 -22.28
CA ALA A 173 -0.66 -4.58 -22.65
C ALA A 173 -0.15 -5.86 -23.33
N LYS A 174 -0.82 -7.01 -23.12
CA LYS A 174 -0.50 -8.26 -23.83
C LYS A 174 -0.72 -8.16 -25.35
N LYS A 175 -1.61 -7.27 -25.82
CA LYS A 175 -1.84 -7.02 -27.25
C LYS A 175 -0.59 -6.45 -27.94
N ILE A 176 0.24 -5.72 -27.19
CA ILE A 176 1.48 -5.11 -27.70
C ILE A 176 2.63 -6.11 -27.71
N TYR A 177 2.81 -6.83 -26.59
CA TYR A 177 3.89 -7.80 -26.42
C TYR A 177 3.51 -8.84 -25.35
N PRO A 178 3.94 -10.11 -25.49
CA PRO A 178 3.71 -11.13 -24.46
C PRO A 178 4.30 -10.76 -23.10
N LEU A 179 3.42 -10.59 -22.11
CA LEU A 179 3.78 -10.32 -20.72
C LEU A 179 3.77 -11.60 -19.88
N LYS A 180 4.74 -11.70 -18.99
CA LYS A 180 4.82 -12.74 -17.97
C LYS A 180 3.94 -12.39 -16.77
N LYS A 181 4.05 -11.15 -16.27
CA LYS A 181 3.28 -10.67 -15.12
C LYS A 181 3.19 -9.14 -15.13
N VAL A 182 2.08 -8.62 -14.61
CA VAL A 182 1.87 -7.22 -14.26
C VAL A 182 1.48 -7.19 -12.79
N GLU A 183 2.03 -6.24 -12.03
CA GLU A 183 1.76 -6.08 -10.62
C GLU A 183 1.82 -4.59 -10.23
N THR A 184 0.99 -4.19 -9.27
CA THR A 184 1.13 -2.89 -8.61
C THR A 184 2.17 -3.01 -7.50
N ILE A 185 3.26 -2.25 -7.59
CA ILE A 185 4.38 -2.35 -6.64
C ILE A 185 4.15 -1.49 -5.40
N LYS A 186 3.59 -0.31 -5.62
CA LYS A 186 3.35 0.66 -4.56
C LYS A 186 2.20 1.57 -4.95
N SER A 187 1.32 1.88 -4.01
CA SER A 187 0.46 3.05 -4.08
C SER A 187 0.70 3.91 -2.86
N ARG A 188 0.56 5.22 -3.04
CA ARG A 188 0.65 6.20 -1.97
C ARG A 188 -0.38 7.28 -2.20
N ILE A 189 -1.19 7.56 -1.19
CA ILE A 189 -2.02 8.75 -1.19
C ILE A 189 -1.11 9.96 -0.91
N LEU A 190 -1.21 10.95 -1.78
CA LEU A 190 -0.50 12.22 -1.67
C LEU A 190 -1.42 13.18 -0.94
N ASN A 191 -1.13 13.40 0.35
CA ASN A 191 -1.72 14.48 1.14
C ASN A 191 -1.19 15.83 0.68
#